data_AF-A0A930V2R2-F1
#
_entry.id   AF-A0A930V2R2-F1
#
_cell.length_a   1.000
_cell.length_b   1.000
_cell.length_c   1.000
_cell.angle_alpha   90.00
_cell.angle_beta   90.00
_cell.angle_gamma   90.00
#
_symmetry.space_group_name_H-M   'P 1'
#
loop_
_entity.id
_entity.type
_entity.pdbx_description
1 polymer ?
#
loop_
_entity_poly.entity_id
_entity_poly.type
_entity_poly.pdbx_seq_one_letter_code
_entity_poly.pdbx_strand_id
1 'polypeptide(L)'
;MSAPLVATRPSATCRRATVSTPPGAGEAVVPVAGKAPGGARSRGSGPSGDRYPSVKPVTRHTAHSPRESATVNASPDHGTRAPEPPSILSKAFELLRAFNSNERVMTLSELSRASGLPKSTVHRLIARLIDLDAIEQHRSGYKLGLGLLELGATTPAAGMRDVAMPYLAALHRWSGQTVHLAVLRRYDVVYLEKLARADSPSSLSGVGARLPANCTAIGKALLAWENLEDLEAFLPSPMPMMTPHSITGVDELVTELRTVRTVGMAHERNEAQLGLACVATPLVVHEFAVGAISVAHRADTEAGQKIEHALHETAVQIAKEIREGLTHGRSHWFPREV
;
A
#
# COMPACT_ATOMS: atom_id res chain seq x y z
N MET A 1 68.44 -18.67 -28.98
CA MET A 1 68.97 -17.75 -30.02
C MET A 1 67.86 -17.45 -31.00
N SER A 2 67.60 -16.16 -31.20
CA SER A 2 66.97 -15.51 -32.37
C SER A 2 65.46 -15.63 -32.62
N ALA A 3 64.77 -14.50 -32.37
CA ALA A 3 63.59 -14.02 -33.10
C ALA A 3 64.00 -13.52 -34.52
N PRO A 4 63.06 -13.12 -35.41
CA PRO A 4 62.40 -11.78 -35.38
C PRO A 4 60.88 -11.85 -35.71
N LEU A 5 59.94 -10.92 -35.44
CA LEU A 5 59.85 -9.46 -35.23
C LEU A 5 59.91 -8.57 -36.50
N VAL A 6 58.74 -8.27 -37.09
CA VAL A 6 58.34 -7.00 -37.78
C VAL A 6 56.79 -7.00 -37.82
N ALA A 7 56.01 -6.24 -37.04
CA ALA A 7 55.83 -4.77 -36.91
C ALA A 7 55.09 -4.11 -38.10
N THR A 8 53.81 -3.76 -37.90
CA THR A 8 53.22 -2.49 -38.37
C THR A 8 51.93 -2.18 -37.58
N ARG A 9 51.96 -1.03 -36.89
CA ARG A 9 50.88 -0.21 -36.32
C ARG A 9 51.32 1.25 -36.62
N PRO A 10 50.51 2.31 -36.41
CA PRO A 10 49.05 2.42 -36.29
C PRO A 10 48.49 3.62 -37.11
N SER A 11 47.16 3.81 -37.13
CA SER A 11 46.61 5.16 -37.22
C SER A 11 45.38 5.30 -36.31
N ALA A 12 45.47 6.33 -35.46
CA ALA A 12 44.47 6.75 -34.51
C ALA A 12 43.59 7.83 -35.14
N THR A 13 42.32 7.90 -34.76
CA THR A 13 41.71 9.19 -34.43
C THR A 13 40.47 9.01 -33.56
N CYS A 14 40.70 9.21 -32.25
CA CYS A 14 39.71 9.53 -31.25
C CYS A 14 39.25 10.98 -31.49
N ARG A 15 37.94 11.23 -31.66
CA ARG A 15 37.37 12.58 -31.58
C ARG A 15 36.60 12.72 -30.27
N ARG A 16 37.18 13.50 -29.36
CA ARG A 16 36.51 14.16 -28.24
C ARG A 16 35.49 15.15 -28.80
N ALA A 17 34.26 15.11 -28.28
CA ALA A 17 33.35 16.25 -28.33
C ALA A 17 33.55 17.07 -27.04
N THR A 18 34.09 18.27 -27.20
CA THR A 18 34.26 19.27 -26.15
C THR A 18 33.00 20.10 -26.00
N VAL A 19 32.71 20.41 -24.74
CA VAL A 19 31.81 21.46 -24.24
C VAL A 19 32.04 22.78 -24.96
N SER A 20 30.94 23.47 -25.30
CA SER A 20 30.94 24.90 -25.63
C SER A 20 29.65 25.55 -25.13
N THR A 21 29.80 26.41 -24.12
CA THR A 21 28.85 27.47 -23.72
C THR A 21 29.12 28.70 -24.58
N PRO A 22 28.09 29.51 -24.93
CA PRO A 22 28.19 30.96 -24.66
C PRO A 22 26.80 31.56 -24.30
N PRO A 23 26.59 32.90 -24.20
CA PRO A 23 26.57 33.60 -22.91
C PRO A 23 25.29 34.43 -22.65
N GLY A 24 25.10 34.83 -21.39
CA GLY A 24 24.76 36.22 -21.05
C GLY A 24 23.30 36.65 -20.89
N ALA A 25 22.98 37.00 -19.64
CA ALA A 25 22.18 38.16 -19.18
C ALA A 25 20.64 38.13 -19.29
N GLY A 26 20.02 38.21 -18.11
CA GLY A 26 18.59 38.42 -17.90
C GLY A 26 18.24 38.31 -16.43
N GLU A 27 18.65 39.30 -15.64
CA GLU A 27 18.32 39.48 -14.23
C GLU A 27 16.80 39.48 -13.97
N ALA A 28 16.35 38.79 -12.92
CA ALA A 28 15.04 39.01 -12.31
C ALA A 28 15.15 38.87 -10.77
N VAL A 29 15.58 39.99 -10.18
CA VAL A 29 15.21 40.61 -8.90
C VAL A 29 14.36 39.78 -7.91
N VAL A 30 14.98 39.53 -6.76
CA VAL A 30 14.36 39.22 -5.46
C VAL A 30 13.91 40.53 -4.79
N PRO A 31 12.77 40.58 -4.08
CA PRO A 31 12.56 41.58 -3.05
C PRO A 31 12.75 40.98 -1.65
N VAL A 32 13.72 41.54 -0.92
CA VAL A 32 13.82 41.53 0.55
C VAL A 32 13.64 42.96 1.04
N ALA A 33 12.89 43.10 2.15
CA ALA A 33 12.73 44.24 3.08
C ALA A 33 11.26 44.71 3.18
N GLY A 34 10.67 44.98 4.35
CA GLY A 34 11.30 45.25 5.65
C GLY A 34 10.33 45.25 6.84
N LYS A 35 10.92 45.65 7.98
CA LYS A 35 10.46 45.60 9.37
C LYS A 35 9.15 46.37 9.68
N ALA A 36 8.53 45.90 10.75
CA ALA A 36 7.42 46.44 11.56
C ALA A 36 7.61 47.90 12.04
N PRO A 37 6.54 48.51 12.61
CA PRO A 37 6.44 48.52 14.07
C PRO A 37 5.00 48.43 14.63
N GLY A 38 4.91 48.19 15.96
CA GLY A 38 3.83 48.75 16.79
C GLY A 38 2.89 47.72 17.42
N GLY A 39 3.04 47.50 18.73
CA GLY A 39 2.29 46.50 19.49
C GLY A 39 0.89 46.93 19.94
N ALA A 40 0.11 45.95 20.37
CA ALA A 40 -0.94 46.09 21.38
C ALA A 40 -1.19 44.73 22.04
N ARG A 41 -1.21 44.73 23.37
CA ARG A 41 -1.53 43.58 24.24
C ARG A 41 -3.05 43.41 24.31
N SER A 42 -3.56 42.17 24.27
CA SER A 42 -4.64 41.71 25.17
C SER A 42 -4.91 40.20 25.09
N ARG A 43 -4.66 39.54 26.22
CA ARG A 43 -5.47 38.51 26.92
C ARG A 43 -6.38 37.57 26.09
N GLY A 44 -5.98 36.30 26.04
CA GLY A 44 -6.72 35.15 26.60
C GLY A 44 -8.10 34.77 26.07
N SER A 45 -8.17 33.63 25.38
CA SER A 45 -9.23 32.60 25.50
C SER A 45 -8.84 31.37 24.66
N GLY A 46 -8.94 30.17 25.24
CA GLY A 46 -8.31 28.92 24.78
C GLY A 46 -8.82 28.32 23.47
N PRO A 47 -8.19 27.24 22.98
CA PRO A 47 -8.56 26.65 21.70
C PRO A 47 -9.83 25.81 21.85
N SER A 48 -10.81 26.19 21.04
CA SER A 48 -12.04 25.47 20.76
C SER A 48 -11.70 24.08 20.19
N GLY A 49 -12.27 23.03 20.80
CA GLY A 49 -12.16 21.67 20.30
C GLY A 49 -13.05 21.49 19.07
N ASP A 50 -12.42 21.32 17.91
CA ASP A 50 -13.09 20.83 16.70
C ASP A 50 -13.43 19.35 16.91
N ARG A 51 -14.66 19.10 17.32
CA ARG A 51 -15.25 17.77 17.41
C ARG A 51 -15.68 17.34 16.01
N TYR A 52 -15.33 16.10 15.65
CA TYR A 52 -15.89 15.39 14.51
C TYR A 52 -17.44 15.48 14.49
N PRO A 53 -18.07 15.64 13.32
CA PRO A 53 -19.52 15.63 13.24
C PRO A 53 -20.06 14.25 13.64
N SER A 54 -21.00 14.23 14.60
CA SER A 54 -21.66 13.01 15.07
C SER A 54 -22.48 12.36 13.95
N VAL A 55 -22.09 11.14 13.55
CA VAL A 55 -22.83 10.31 12.60
C VAL A 55 -24.04 9.70 13.32
N LYS A 56 -25.24 9.95 12.79
CA LYS A 56 -26.51 9.40 13.32
C LYS A 56 -26.62 7.90 13.02
N PRO A 57 -27.27 7.10 13.90
CA PRO A 57 -27.45 5.67 13.67
C PRO A 57 -28.40 5.42 12.49
N VAL A 58 -28.04 4.46 11.63
CA VAL A 58 -28.89 3.96 10.56
C VAL A 58 -30.08 3.21 11.18
N THR A 59 -31.29 3.73 10.95
CA THR A 59 -32.54 3.16 11.42
C THR A 59 -32.90 1.86 10.70
N ARG A 60 -33.19 0.81 11.48
CA ARG A 60 -33.83 -0.44 11.05
C ARG A 60 -35.23 -0.15 10.48
N HIS A 61 -35.54 -0.70 9.31
CA HIS A 61 -36.92 -0.83 8.83
C HIS A 61 -37.48 -2.19 9.24
N THR A 62 -38.47 -2.17 10.13
CA THR A 62 -39.38 -3.28 10.42
C THR A 62 -40.68 -3.10 9.64
N ALA A 63 -41.15 -4.16 8.98
CA ALA A 63 -42.55 -4.30 8.57
C ALA A 63 -42.96 -5.78 8.51
N HIS A 64 -43.85 -6.14 9.44
CA HIS A 64 -44.99 -7.07 9.42
C HIS A 64 -44.91 -8.50 8.81
N SER A 65 -45.35 -9.45 9.66
CA SER A 65 -45.90 -10.81 9.38
C SER A 65 -47.42 -10.70 9.03
N PRO A 66 -48.21 -11.75 8.66
CA PRO A 66 -47.98 -13.21 8.81
C PRO A 66 -48.57 -14.19 7.75
N ARG A 67 -48.25 -15.49 7.96
CA ARG A 67 -48.88 -16.77 7.51
C ARG A 67 -48.51 -17.34 6.12
N GLU A 68 -47.84 -18.50 6.10
CA GLU A 68 -48.45 -19.82 5.82
C GLU A 68 -47.43 -20.96 5.96
N SER A 69 -47.90 -22.07 6.52
CA SER A 69 -47.17 -23.30 6.82
C SER A 69 -47.33 -24.31 5.68
N ALA A 70 -46.23 -24.78 5.07
CA ALA A 70 -46.18 -26.08 4.41
C ALA A 70 -44.75 -26.52 4.04
N THR A 71 -44.47 -27.78 4.38
CA THR A 71 -43.44 -28.71 3.85
C THR A 71 -41.96 -28.40 4.08
N VAL A 72 -41.47 -29.05 5.14
CA VAL A 72 -40.08 -29.47 5.35
C VAL A 72 -39.61 -30.26 4.13
N ASN A 73 -38.65 -29.71 3.38
CA ASN A 73 -37.76 -30.51 2.53
C ASN A 73 -36.35 -30.37 3.09
N ALA A 74 -35.82 -31.52 3.51
CA ALA A 74 -34.51 -31.68 4.12
C ALA A 74 -33.41 -31.07 3.25
N SER A 75 -32.62 -30.19 3.85
CA SER A 75 -31.36 -29.69 3.29
C SER A 75 -30.37 -30.85 3.14
N PRO A 76 -29.67 -30.97 2.01
CA PRO A 76 -28.65 -31.99 1.85
C PRO A 76 -27.44 -31.63 2.72
N ASP A 77 -27.11 -32.61 3.56
CA ASP A 77 -25.87 -32.82 4.30
C ASP A 77 -24.65 -32.14 3.64
N HIS A 78 -24.08 -31.12 4.29
CA HIS A 78 -22.80 -30.53 3.90
C HIS A 78 -21.67 -31.47 4.30
N GLY A 79 -21.54 -32.54 3.52
CA GLY A 79 -20.37 -33.40 3.52
C GLY A 79 -19.12 -32.58 3.26
N THR A 80 -18.15 -32.73 4.16
CA THR A 80 -16.79 -32.21 4.07
C THR A 80 -16.17 -32.62 2.73
N ARG A 81 -16.25 -31.75 1.71
CA ARG A 81 -15.64 -31.97 0.40
C ARG A 81 -14.12 -31.95 0.59
N ALA A 82 -13.46 -33.07 0.27
CA ALA A 82 -12.01 -33.15 0.22
C ALA A 82 -11.45 -32.03 -0.68
N PRO A 83 -10.29 -31.42 -0.35
CA PRO A 83 -9.74 -30.33 -1.14
C PRO A 83 -9.51 -30.80 -2.58
N GLU A 84 -10.15 -30.14 -3.53
CA GLU A 84 -9.96 -30.44 -4.95
C GLU A 84 -8.49 -30.29 -5.34
N PRO A 85 -7.96 -31.19 -6.19
CA PRO A 85 -6.57 -31.08 -6.63
C PRO A 85 -6.35 -29.71 -7.28
N PRO A 86 -5.25 -29.00 -6.94
CA PRO A 86 -5.04 -27.63 -7.37
C PRO A 86 -5.05 -27.54 -8.90
N SER A 87 -5.94 -26.67 -9.39
CA SER A 87 -6.14 -26.43 -10.82
C SER A 87 -4.85 -25.92 -11.48
N ILE A 88 -4.76 -26.04 -12.80
CA ILE A 88 -3.62 -25.48 -13.55
C ILE A 88 -3.50 -23.96 -13.34
N LEU A 89 -4.62 -23.26 -13.16
CA LEU A 89 -4.66 -21.83 -12.88
C LEU A 89 -4.08 -21.52 -11.48
N SER A 90 -4.45 -22.32 -10.48
CA SER A 90 -3.91 -22.20 -9.12
C SER A 90 -2.39 -22.34 -9.14
N LYS A 91 -1.87 -23.36 -9.84
CA LYS A 91 -0.43 -23.60 -10.00
C LYS A 91 0.28 -22.48 -10.75
N ALA A 92 -0.35 -21.90 -11.77
CA ALA A 92 0.20 -20.75 -12.48
C ALA A 92 0.35 -19.54 -11.55
N PHE A 93 -0.65 -19.22 -10.73
CA PHE A 93 -0.58 -18.14 -9.75
C PHE A 93 0.39 -18.43 -8.61
N GLU A 94 0.51 -19.67 -8.15
CA GLU A 94 1.54 -20.10 -7.19
C GLU A 94 2.95 -19.84 -7.76
N LEU A 95 3.18 -20.18 -9.02
CA LEU A 95 4.45 -19.91 -9.69
C LEU A 95 4.72 -18.40 -9.83
N LEU A 96 3.73 -17.60 -10.24
CA LEU A 96 3.88 -16.13 -10.33
C LEU A 96 4.17 -15.49 -8.97
N ARG A 97 3.56 -16.00 -7.89
CA ARG A 97 3.81 -15.55 -6.51
C ARG A 97 5.15 -16.00 -5.94
N ALA A 98 5.82 -16.97 -6.57
CA ALA A 98 7.14 -17.45 -6.15
C ALA A 98 8.27 -16.44 -6.46
N PHE A 99 8.05 -15.55 -7.43
CA PHE A 99 8.94 -14.42 -7.67
C PHE A 99 8.90 -13.47 -6.47
N ASN A 100 10.06 -12.97 -6.06
CA ASN A 100 10.17 -12.07 -4.93
C ASN A 100 11.00 -10.81 -5.29
N SER A 101 10.86 -9.77 -4.49
CA SER A 101 11.51 -8.47 -4.75
C SER A 101 13.03 -8.48 -4.55
N ASN A 102 13.57 -9.46 -3.81
CA ASN A 102 15.00 -9.58 -3.52
C ASN A 102 15.74 -10.25 -4.69
N GLU A 103 15.12 -11.25 -5.31
CA GLU A 103 15.62 -11.99 -6.46
C GLU A 103 14.72 -11.76 -7.68
N ARG A 104 14.99 -10.67 -8.41
CA ARG A 104 14.17 -10.27 -9.57
C ARG A 104 14.32 -11.19 -10.78
N VAL A 105 15.35 -12.03 -10.80
CA VAL A 105 15.57 -13.05 -11.82
C VAL A 105 15.85 -14.37 -11.11
N MET A 106 15.07 -15.40 -11.43
CA MET A 106 15.15 -16.71 -10.80
C MET A 106 15.32 -17.82 -11.84
N THR A 107 16.13 -18.82 -11.53
CA THR A 107 16.28 -20.04 -12.34
C THR A 107 15.07 -20.95 -12.20
N LEU A 108 14.93 -21.92 -13.11
CA LEU A 108 13.86 -22.92 -13.04
C LEU A 108 13.91 -23.74 -11.73
N SER A 109 15.11 -24.04 -11.23
CA SER A 109 15.27 -24.81 -9.99
C SER A 109 14.85 -24.00 -8.77
N GLU A 110 15.16 -22.69 -8.73
CA GLU A 110 14.72 -21.80 -7.66
C GLU A 110 13.21 -21.61 -7.68
N LEU A 111 12.61 -21.39 -8.86
CA LEU A 111 11.16 -21.28 -9.01
C LEU A 111 10.43 -22.56 -8.60
N SER A 112 10.96 -23.73 -8.96
CA SER A 112 10.42 -25.02 -8.52
C SER A 112 10.47 -25.18 -6.99
N ARG A 113 11.59 -24.80 -6.36
CA ARG A 113 11.72 -24.84 -4.91
C ARG A 113 10.79 -23.85 -4.21
N ALA A 114 10.70 -22.62 -4.72
CA ALA A 114 9.90 -21.55 -4.12
C ALA A 114 8.38 -21.76 -4.29
N SER A 115 7.95 -22.30 -5.44
CA SER A 115 6.53 -22.62 -5.68
C SER A 115 6.09 -23.98 -5.12
N GLY A 116 7.02 -24.86 -4.76
CA GLY A 116 6.72 -26.25 -4.38
C GLY A 116 6.27 -27.14 -5.54
N LEU A 117 6.33 -26.64 -6.78
CA LEU A 117 5.89 -27.37 -7.98
C LEU A 117 7.03 -28.20 -8.58
N PRO A 118 6.75 -29.39 -9.15
CA PRO A 118 7.76 -30.17 -9.87
C PRO A 118 8.36 -29.40 -11.05
N LYS A 119 9.67 -29.57 -11.31
CA LYS A 119 10.39 -28.88 -12.39
C LYS A 119 9.72 -29.01 -13.76
N SER A 120 9.17 -30.18 -14.10
CA SER A 120 8.46 -30.41 -15.36
C SER A 120 7.17 -29.58 -15.46
N THR A 121 6.45 -29.40 -14.36
CA THR A 121 5.27 -28.53 -14.27
C THR A 121 5.66 -27.07 -14.40
N VAL A 122 6.69 -26.62 -13.68
CA VAL A 122 7.21 -25.24 -13.78
C VAL A 122 7.65 -24.93 -15.21
N HIS A 123 8.40 -25.81 -15.85
CA HIS A 123 8.83 -25.63 -17.24
C HIS A 123 7.65 -25.41 -18.20
N ARG A 124 6.62 -26.26 -18.11
CA ARG A 124 5.41 -26.13 -18.93
C ARG A 124 4.64 -24.85 -18.65
N LEU A 125 4.50 -24.45 -17.38
CA LEU A 125 3.79 -23.22 -17.01
C LEU A 125 4.56 -21.98 -17.48
N ILE A 126 5.88 -21.95 -17.30
CA ILE A 126 6.73 -20.85 -17.79
C ILE A 126 6.56 -20.65 -19.29
N ALA A 127 6.62 -21.72 -20.10
CA ALA A 127 6.45 -21.59 -21.55
C ALA A 127 5.13 -20.90 -21.91
N ARG A 128 4.01 -21.27 -21.26
CA ARG A 128 2.71 -20.64 -21.48
C ARG A 128 2.63 -19.21 -20.94
N LEU A 129 3.30 -18.92 -19.82
CA LEU A 129 3.32 -17.58 -19.23
C LEU A 129 4.23 -16.62 -20.01
N ILE A 130 5.22 -17.13 -20.73
CA ILE A 130 6.00 -16.36 -21.72
C ILE A 130 5.12 -16.00 -22.92
N ASP A 131 4.35 -16.94 -23.45
CA ASP A 131 3.40 -16.68 -24.55
C ASP A 131 2.33 -15.62 -24.18
N LEU A 132 2.12 -15.37 -22.89
CA LEU A 132 1.15 -14.41 -22.33
C LEU A 132 1.81 -13.13 -21.79
N ASP A 133 3.11 -12.92 -22.02
CA ASP A 133 3.90 -11.79 -21.52
C ASP A 133 3.89 -11.62 -19.98
N ALA A 134 3.49 -12.66 -19.25
CA ALA A 134 3.46 -12.68 -17.79
C ALA A 134 4.83 -13.02 -17.19
N ILE A 135 5.65 -13.76 -17.93
CA ILE A 135 7.04 -14.07 -17.60
C ILE A 135 7.90 -13.74 -18.81
N GLU A 136 9.08 -13.19 -18.57
CA GLU A 136 10.10 -12.98 -19.60
C GLU A 136 11.35 -13.83 -19.32
N GLN A 137 11.98 -14.30 -20.39
CA GLN A 137 13.27 -14.97 -20.29
C GLN A 137 14.40 -13.95 -20.10
N HIS A 138 15.28 -14.21 -19.15
CA HIS A 138 16.50 -13.45 -18.90
C HIS A 138 17.73 -14.35 -19.14
N ARG A 139 18.91 -13.75 -19.37
CA ARG A 139 20.16 -14.49 -19.60
C ARG A 139 20.47 -15.54 -18.52
N SER A 140 20.06 -15.27 -17.29
CA SER A 140 20.34 -16.09 -16.10
C SER A 140 19.10 -16.82 -15.54
N GLY A 141 17.94 -16.75 -16.20
CA GLY A 141 16.72 -17.36 -15.67
C GLY A 141 15.45 -16.72 -16.24
N TYR A 142 14.49 -16.47 -15.36
CA TYR A 142 13.18 -15.91 -15.70
C TYR A 142 12.87 -14.75 -14.76
N LYS A 143 12.08 -13.78 -15.24
CA LYS A 143 11.56 -12.66 -14.46
C LYS A 143 10.09 -12.45 -14.75
N LEU A 144 9.37 -11.75 -13.88
CA LEU A 144 8.02 -11.27 -14.22
C LEU A 144 8.10 -10.36 -15.45
N GLY A 145 7.21 -10.59 -16.40
CA GLY A 145 7.12 -9.85 -17.65
C GLY A 145 6.34 -8.55 -17.51
N LEU A 146 6.52 -7.65 -18.48
CA LEU A 146 5.87 -6.34 -18.48
C LEU A 146 4.34 -6.42 -18.56
N GLY A 147 3.78 -7.49 -19.15
CA GLY A 147 2.32 -7.66 -19.26
C GLY A 147 1.61 -7.66 -17.90
N LEU A 148 2.26 -8.13 -16.82
CA LEU A 148 1.68 -8.03 -15.47
C LEU A 148 1.64 -6.61 -14.93
N LEU A 149 2.61 -5.76 -15.31
CA LEU A 149 2.60 -4.34 -14.95
C LEU A 149 1.49 -3.62 -15.71
N GLU A 150 1.30 -3.92 -16.99
CA GLU A 150 0.22 -3.34 -17.80
C GLU A 150 -1.14 -3.67 -17.20
N LEU A 151 -1.38 -4.93 -16.83
CA LEU A 151 -2.60 -5.33 -16.11
C LEU A 151 -2.72 -4.61 -14.76
N GLY A 152 -1.63 -4.54 -13.99
CA GLY A 152 -1.60 -3.84 -12.70
C GLY A 152 -1.93 -2.35 -12.81
N ALA A 153 -1.46 -1.68 -13.86
CA ALA A 153 -1.70 -0.26 -14.11
C ALA A 153 -3.17 0.04 -14.44
N THR A 154 -3.94 -0.94 -14.92
CA THR A 154 -5.38 -0.78 -15.14
C THR A 154 -6.23 -0.92 -13.87
N THR A 155 -5.61 -1.32 -12.74
CA THR A 155 -6.36 -1.51 -11.51
C THR A 155 -6.89 -0.19 -10.95
N PRO A 156 -8.06 -0.20 -10.30
CA PRO A 156 -8.58 0.96 -9.57
C PRO A 156 -7.56 1.54 -8.55
N ALA A 157 -6.80 0.64 -7.92
CA ALA A 157 -5.74 0.99 -6.98
C ALA A 157 -4.59 1.79 -7.62
N ALA A 158 -4.24 1.53 -8.89
CA ALA A 158 -3.25 2.32 -9.61
C ALA A 158 -3.73 3.77 -9.84
N GLY A 159 -4.99 3.96 -10.25
CA GLY A 159 -5.58 5.30 -10.39
C GLY A 159 -5.60 6.08 -9.07
N MET A 160 -5.93 5.42 -7.95
CA MET A 160 -5.84 6.04 -6.62
C MET A 160 -4.41 6.44 -6.25
N ARG A 161 -3.44 5.56 -6.53
CA ARG A 161 -2.02 5.84 -6.30
C ARG A 161 -1.60 7.10 -7.06
N ASP A 162 -1.98 7.22 -8.32
CA ASP A 162 -1.60 8.36 -9.17
C ASP A 162 -2.18 9.68 -8.65
N VAL A 163 -3.44 9.67 -8.18
CA VAL A 163 -4.07 10.83 -7.51
C VAL A 163 -3.35 11.19 -6.22
N ALA A 164 -2.98 10.19 -5.42
CA ALA A 164 -2.33 10.42 -4.13
C ALA A 164 -0.86 10.88 -4.25
N MET A 165 -0.18 10.52 -5.35
CA MET A 165 1.27 10.66 -5.47
C MET A 165 1.82 12.07 -5.19
N PRO A 166 1.25 13.17 -5.72
CA PRO A 166 1.75 14.52 -5.43
C PRO A 166 1.67 14.90 -3.95
N TYR A 167 0.60 14.46 -3.28
CA TYR A 167 0.33 14.72 -1.87
C TYR A 167 1.28 13.92 -0.97
N LEU A 168 1.47 12.63 -1.26
CA LEU A 168 2.42 11.78 -0.55
C LEU A 168 3.85 12.33 -0.69
N ALA A 169 4.23 12.78 -1.89
CA ALA A 169 5.56 13.36 -2.14
C ALA A 169 5.77 14.67 -1.37
N ALA A 170 4.75 15.52 -1.24
CA ALA A 170 4.80 16.71 -0.42
C ALA A 170 4.97 16.36 1.08
N LEU A 171 4.15 15.44 1.60
CA LEU A 171 4.23 14.98 2.99
C LEU A 171 5.58 14.34 3.31
N HIS A 172 6.11 13.50 2.42
CA HIS A 172 7.42 12.87 2.57
C HIS A 172 8.54 13.92 2.60
N ARG A 173 8.55 14.88 1.67
CA ARG A 173 9.56 15.95 1.63
C ARG A 173 9.53 16.83 2.87
N TRP A 174 8.34 17.16 3.36
CA TRP A 174 8.17 18.02 4.54
C TRP A 174 8.56 17.30 5.84
N SER A 175 8.09 16.06 6.03
CA SER A 175 8.33 15.31 7.27
C SER A 175 9.72 14.67 7.33
N GLY A 176 10.32 14.37 6.17
CA GLY A 176 11.53 13.56 6.06
C GLY A 176 11.35 12.10 6.49
N GLN A 177 10.12 11.69 6.81
CA GLN A 177 9.77 10.34 7.29
C GLN A 177 9.30 9.45 6.15
N THR A 178 9.26 8.14 6.40
CA THR A 178 8.72 7.20 5.42
C THR A 178 7.19 7.31 5.38
N VAL A 179 6.64 7.50 4.18
CA VAL A 179 5.20 7.63 3.94
C VAL A 179 4.71 6.45 3.11
N HIS A 180 3.55 5.91 3.46
CA HIS A 180 2.94 4.80 2.75
C HIS A 180 1.52 5.12 2.28
N LEU A 181 1.11 4.45 1.21
CA LEU A 181 -0.28 4.31 0.79
C LEU A 181 -0.59 2.82 0.65
N ALA A 182 -1.72 2.39 1.20
CA ALA A 182 -2.15 1.01 1.09
C ALA A 182 -3.67 0.88 1.10
N VAL A 183 -4.15 -0.30 0.70
CA VAL A 183 -5.57 -0.66 0.67
C VAL A 183 -5.81 -1.95 1.42
N LEU A 184 -7.06 -2.14 1.87
CA LEU A 184 -7.49 -3.36 2.52
C LEU A 184 -7.87 -4.42 1.48
N ARG A 185 -7.36 -5.64 1.63
CA ARG A 185 -7.73 -6.81 0.83
C ARG A 185 -7.95 -8.00 1.75
N ARG A 186 -9.23 -8.29 2.02
CA ARG A 186 -9.64 -9.16 3.12
C ARG A 186 -9.05 -8.61 4.42
N TYR A 187 -8.37 -9.42 5.20
CA TYR A 187 -7.74 -9.04 6.47
C TYR A 187 -6.28 -8.59 6.33
N ASP A 188 -5.78 -8.39 5.12
CA ASP A 188 -4.41 -7.89 4.87
C ASP A 188 -4.43 -6.47 4.31
N VAL A 189 -3.40 -5.69 4.63
CA VAL A 189 -3.05 -4.48 3.90
C VAL A 189 -2.15 -4.81 2.72
N VAL A 190 -2.42 -4.17 1.58
CA VAL A 190 -1.57 -4.24 0.37
C VAL A 190 -1.01 -2.86 0.10
N TYR A 191 0.32 -2.75 0.13
CA TYR A 191 1.01 -1.48 -0.09
C TYR A 191 1.01 -1.12 -1.57
N LEU A 192 0.48 0.07 -1.89
CA LEU A 192 0.45 0.62 -3.24
C LEU A 192 1.63 1.55 -3.50
N GLU A 193 2.08 2.28 -2.48
CA GLU A 193 3.22 3.18 -2.59
C GLU A 193 4.00 3.27 -1.28
N LYS A 194 5.31 3.48 -1.41
CA LYS A 194 6.22 3.76 -0.30
C LYS A 194 7.24 4.81 -0.72
N LEU A 195 7.19 5.96 -0.06
CA LEU A 195 8.22 6.98 -0.14
C LEU A 195 9.10 6.90 1.08
N ALA A 196 10.35 6.52 0.89
CA ALA A 196 11.32 6.32 1.96
C ALA A 196 12.65 6.95 1.60
N ARG A 197 13.42 7.35 2.63
CA ARG A 197 14.85 7.67 2.44
C ARG A 197 15.60 6.38 2.12
N ALA A 198 16.72 6.50 1.40
CA ALA A 198 17.58 5.36 1.05
C ALA A 198 17.98 4.52 2.28
N ASP A 199 18.12 5.16 3.44
CA ASP A 199 18.58 4.54 4.69
C ASP A 199 17.41 4.11 5.60
N SER A 200 16.18 4.05 5.08
CA SER A 200 15.00 3.71 5.87
C SER A 200 15.05 2.26 6.38
N PRO A 201 14.90 2.02 7.69
CA PRO A 201 15.14 0.71 8.31
C PRO A 201 14.04 -0.35 8.07
N SER A 202 12.86 0.04 7.57
CA SER A 202 11.77 -0.92 7.32
C SER A 202 11.90 -1.55 5.94
N SER A 203 12.18 -2.86 5.89
CA SER A 203 12.21 -3.67 4.66
C SER A 203 10.86 -4.33 4.32
N LEU A 204 9.91 -4.33 5.26
CA LEU A 204 8.66 -5.11 5.16
C LEU A 204 7.59 -4.48 4.24
N SER A 205 7.62 -3.17 4.02
CA SER A 205 6.51 -2.41 3.40
C SER A 205 6.73 -2.01 1.92
N GLY A 206 7.38 -2.86 1.12
CA GLY A 206 7.58 -2.58 -0.32
C GLY A 206 6.27 -2.49 -1.10
N VAL A 207 6.27 -1.81 -2.27
CA VAL A 207 5.12 -1.81 -3.18
C VAL A 207 4.74 -3.26 -3.56
N GLY A 208 3.46 -3.60 -3.41
CA GLY A 208 2.93 -4.95 -3.58
C GLY A 208 3.06 -5.87 -2.36
N ALA A 209 3.78 -5.45 -1.31
CA ALA A 209 3.90 -6.23 -0.08
C ALA A 209 2.53 -6.32 0.64
N ARG A 210 2.35 -7.45 1.33
CA ARG A 210 1.15 -7.73 2.13
C ARG A 210 1.54 -7.88 3.60
N LEU A 211 0.81 -7.21 4.48
CA LEU A 211 0.95 -7.37 5.93
C LEU A 211 -0.42 -7.60 6.58
N PRO A 212 -0.52 -8.32 7.70
CA PRO A 212 -1.77 -8.48 8.44
C PRO A 212 -2.30 -7.12 8.90
N ALA A 213 -3.59 -6.88 8.70
CA ALA A 213 -4.20 -5.59 9.04
C ALA A 213 -4.23 -5.33 10.56
N ASN A 214 -4.36 -6.37 11.38
CA ASN A 214 -4.34 -6.27 12.85
C ASN A 214 -2.99 -5.79 13.39
N CYS A 215 -1.89 -6.04 12.69
CA CYS A 215 -0.54 -5.69 13.13
C CYS A 215 -0.05 -4.31 12.65
N THR A 216 -0.85 -3.55 11.88
CA THR A 216 -0.38 -2.32 11.22
C THR A 216 -1.31 -1.14 11.49
N ALA A 217 -0.74 0.06 11.64
CA ALA A 217 -1.55 1.28 11.82
C ALA A 217 -2.50 1.49 10.63
N ILE A 218 -2.03 1.28 9.40
CA ILE A 218 -2.86 1.36 8.18
C ILE A 218 -4.02 0.36 8.25
N GLY A 219 -3.74 -0.88 8.63
CA GLY A 219 -4.75 -1.92 8.69
C GLY A 219 -5.83 -1.58 9.71
N LYS A 220 -5.44 -1.13 10.90
CA LYS A 220 -6.36 -0.63 11.92
C LYS A 220 -7.17 0.57 11.43
N ALA A 221 -6.53 1.54 10.76
CA ALA A 221 -7.21 2.69 10.16
C ALA A 221 -8.27 2.27 9.13
N LEU A 222 -8.04 1.19 8.38
CA LEU A 222 -8.98 0.66 7.41
C LEU A 222 -10.09 -0.16 8.07
N LEU A 223 -9.74 -1.09 8.95
CA LEU A 223 -10.68 -1.98 9.65
C LEU A 223 -11.68 -1.22 10.53
N ALA A 224 -11.31 -0.05 11.04
CA ALA A 224 -12.21 0.80 11.83
C ALA A 224 -13.46 1.29 11.06
N TRP A 225 -13.43 1.25 9.73
CA TRP A 225 -14.56 1.58 8.85
C TRP A 225 -15.32 0.35 8.35
N GLU A 226 -14.94 -0.86 8.75
CA GLU A 226 -15.73 -2.07 8.52
C GLU A 226 -16.86 -2.20 9.55
N ASN A 227 -17.74 -3.20 9.35
CA ASN A 227 -18.72 -3.55 10.37
C ASN A 227 -18.01 -4.25 11.54
N LEU A 228 -17.82 -3.52 12.64
CA LEU A 228 -17.14 -4.03 13.83
C LEU A 228 -17.92 -5.14 14.56
N GLU A 229 -19.23 -5.26 14.32
CA GLU A 229 -20.06 -6.33 14.90
C GLU A 229 -19.80 -7.69 14.22
N ASP A 230 -19.46 -7.69 12.93
CA ASP A 230 -19.21 -8.89 12.13
C ASP A 230 -17.71 -9.17 11.92
N LEU A 231 -16.85 -8.37 12.55
CA LEU A 231 -15.41 -8.38 12.28
C LEU A 231 -14.76 -9.73 12.63
N GLU A 232 -15.25 -10.42 13.65
CA GLU A 232 -14.76 -11.76 14.04
C GLU A 232 -14.89 -12.77 12.88
N ALA A 233 -16.01 -12.74 12.15
CA ALA A 233 -16.23 -13.63 11.01
C ALA A 233 -15.35 -13.29 9.79
N PHE A 234 -14.86 -12.05 9.71
CA PHE A 234 -14.01 -11.56 8.64
C PHE A 234 -12.51 -11.84 8.90
N LEU A 235 -12.09 -11.85 10.16
CA LEU A 235 -10.71 -12.01 10.57
C LEU A 235 -10.28 -13.49 10.59
N PRO A 236 -9.00 -13.78 10.31
CA PRO A 236 -8.47 -15.12 10.43
C PRO A 236 -8.41 -15.53 11.91
N SER A 237 -8.67 -16.81 12.18
CA SER A 237 -8.51 -17.42 13.50
C SER A 237 -7.51 -18.58 13.43
N PRO A 238 -6.38 -18.53 14.16
CA PRO A 238 -5.93 -17.41 15.01
C PRO A 238 -5.47 -16.19 14.19
N MET A 239 -5.53 -15.00 14.80
CA MET A 239 -4.99 -13.79 14.18
C MET A 239 -3.45 -13.85 14.11
N PRO A 240 -2.83 -13.36 13.01
CA PRO A 240 -1.39 -13.32 12.88
C PRO A 240 -0.71 -12.51 13.97
N MET A 241 0.43 -13.02 14.45
CA MET A 241 1.33 -12.35 15.38
C MET A 241 2.67 -12.11 14.67
N MET A 242 3.03 -10.85 14.42
CA MET A 242 4.32 -10.50 13.81
C MET A 242 5.40 -10.24 14.86
N THR A 243 5.00 -9.73 16.02
CA THR A 243 5.85 -9.53 17.19
C THR A 243 5.06 -9.86 18.46
N PRO A 244 5.72 -9.95 19.63
CA PRO A 244 5.02 -10.11 20.90
C PRO A 244 4.10 -8.94 21.27
N HIS A 245 4.14 -7.82 20.54
CA HIS A 245 3.27 -6.66 20.76
C HIS A 245 2.06 -6.65 19.82
N SER A 246 1.99 -7.54 18.82
CA SER A 246 0.85 -7.59 17.91
C SER A 246 -0.44 -7.95 18.65
N ILE A 247 -1.52 -7.22 18.36
CA ILE A 247 -2.85 -7.56 18.88
C ILE A 247 -3.36 -8.82 18.20
N THR A 248 -3.59 -9.86 19.00
CA THR A 248 -4.10 -11.17 18.54
C THR A 248 -5.49 -11.50 19.07
N GLY A 249 -6.04 -10.70 19.98
CA GLY A 249 -7.41 -10.84 20.48
C GLY A 249 -8.41 -9.99 19.68
N VAL A 250 -9.53 -10.59 19.26
CA VAL A 250 -10.55 -9.87 18.47
C VAL A 250 -11.20 -8.76 19.31
N ASP A 251 -11.55 -9.02 20.57
CA ASP A 251 -12.15 -8.02 21.46
C ASP A 251 -11.23 -6.81 21.73
N GLU A 252 -9.94 -7.08 21.90
CA GLU A 252 -8.91 -6.06 22.06
C GLU A 252 -8.81 -5.19 20.80
N LEU A 253 -8.74 -5.83 19.63
CA LEU A 253 -8.71 -5.14 18.34
C LEU A 253 -9.98 -4.30 18.15
N VAL A 254 -11.16 -4.86 18.36
CA VAL A 254 -12.44 -4.13 18.22
C VAL A 254 -12.49 -2.90 19.14
N THR A 255 -11.98 -3.01 20.36
CA THR A 255 -11.91 -1.88 21.31
C THR A 255 -11.02 -0.76 20.78
N GLU A 256 -9.84 -1.11 20.25
CA GLU A 256 -8.96 -0.14 19.61
C GLU A 256 -9.61 0.49 18.36
N LEU A 257 -10.21 -0.32 17.50
CA LEU A 257 -10.85 0.15 16.26
C LEU A 257 -11.99 1.14 16.52
N ARG A 258 -12.76 0.99 17.62
CA ARG A 258 -13.76 2.00 18.03
C ARG A 258 -13.11 3.35 18.36
N THR A 259 -11.95 3.32 19.01
CA THR A 259 -11.17 4.53 19.30
C THR A 259 -10.66 5.15 18.01
N VAL A 260 -10.08 4.34 17.12
CA VAL A 260 -9.60 4.77 15.79
C VAL A 260 -10.72 5.42 14.98
N ARG A 261 -11.92 4.83 14.96
CA ARG A 261 -13.09 5.39 14.25
C ARG A 261 -13.52 6.76 14.80
N THR A 262 -13.37 6.97 16.11
CA THR A 262 -13.74 8.22 16.78
C THR A 262 -12.70 9.32 16.58
N VAL A 263 -11.42 8.95 16.63
CA VAL A 263 -10.28 9.90 16.53
C VAL A 263 -9.92 10.19 15.07
N GLY A 264 -10.20 9.27 14.15
CA GLY A 264 -9.80 9.38 12.74
C GLY A 264 -8.35 8.98 12.46
N MET A 265 -7.66 8.42 13.46
CA MET A 265 -6.25 8.02 13.36
C MET A 265 -6.00 6.71 14.10
N ALA A 266 -5.13 5.89 13.53
CA ALA A 266 -4.64 4.66 14.13
C ALA A 266 -3.15 4.79 14.42
N HIS A 267 -2.75 4.16 15.52
CA HIS A 267 -1.37 4.08 15.93
C HIS A 267 -0.94 2.62 15.99
N GLU A 268 0.32 2.40 15.74
CA GLU A 268 0.95 1.09 15.89
C GLU A 268 2.36 1.33 16.42
N ARG A 269 2.78 0.51 17.38
CA ARG A 269 4.12 0.59 17.95
C ARG A 269 4.64 -0.81 18.26
N ASN A 270 5.73 -1.16 17.60
CA ASN A 270 6.41 -2.45 17.69
C ASN A 270 5.55 -3.66 17.26
N GLU A 271 4.40 -3.48 16.61
CA GLU A 271 3.47 -4.58 16.34
C GLU A 271 3.78 -5.30 15.03
N ALA A 272 4.11 -4.58 13.97
CA ALA A 272 4.56 -5.16 12.71
C ALA A 272 6.06 -5.50 12.74
N GLN A 273 6.85 -4.65 13.41
CA GLN A 273 8.31 -4.79 13.50
C GLN A 273 8.82 -4.11 14.76
N LEU A 274 9.70 -4.77 15.51
CA LEU A 274 10.37 -4.16 16.67
C LEU A 274 11.18 -2.92 16.24
N GLY A 275 11.09 -1.85 17.01
CA GLY A 275 11.73 -0.56 16.74
C GLY A 275 10.95 0.35 15.78
N LEU A 276 9.83 -0.11 15.21
CA LEU A 276 8.99 0.65 14.29
C LEU A 276 7.74 1.19 15.01
N ALA A 277 7.35 2.41 14.69
CA ALA A 277 6.02 2.92 15.01
C ALA A 277 5.44 3.65 13.82
N CYS A 278 4.12 3.61 13.69
CA CYS A 278 3.39 4.23 12.60
C CYS A 278 2.18 4.98 13.16
N VAL A 279 1.86 6.10 12.51
CA VAL A 279 0.54 6.74 12.61
C VAL A 279 -0.11 6.72 11.24
N ALA A 280 -1.38 6.35 11.17
CA ALA A 280 -2.14 6.21 9.94
C ALA A 280 -3.51 6.86 10.03
N THR A 281 -4.03 7.29 8.89
CA THR A 281 -5.39 7.82 8.77
C THR A 281 -6.02 7.27 7.49
N PRO A 282 -7.33 6.94 7.50
CA PRO A 282 -8.01 6.44 6.32
C PRO A 282 -8.32 7.54 5.31
N LEU A 283 -8.41 7.14 4.05
CA LEU A 283 -8.99 7.91 2.97
C LEU A 283 -10.48 7.56 2.91
N VAL A 284 -11.34 8.43 3.46
CA VAL A 284 -12.78 8.16 3.57
C VAL A 284 -13.56 8.84 2.45
N VAL A 285 -14.28 8.05 1.65
CA VAL A 285 -15.12 8.50 0.54
C VAL A 285 -16.50 7.85 0.67
N HIS A 286 -17.55 8.67 0.74
CA HIS A 286 -18.94 8.23 0.94
C HIS A 286 -19.08 7.27 2.15
N GLU A 287 -18.48 7.61 3.30
CA GLU A 287 -18.46 6.79 4.53
C GLU A 287 -17.64 5.49 4.46
N PHE A 288 -16.96 5.19 3.33
CA PHE A 288 -16.10 4.02 3.21
C PHE A 288 -14.62 4.41 3.25
N ALA A 289 -13.81 3.66 3.99
CA ALA A 289 -12.36 3.74 3.88
C ALA A 289 -11.90 3.00 2.62
N VAL A 290 -11.36 3.73 1.65
CA VAL A 290 -10.97 3.20 0.32
C VAL A 290 -9.49 2.85 0.24
N GLY A 291 -8.73 3.40 1.17
CA GLY A 291 -7.30 3.29 1.32
C GLY A 291 -6.91 3.99 2.63
N ALA A 292 -5.65 3.90 3.00
CA ALA A 292 -5.12 4.64 4.14
C ALA A 292 -3.69 5.07 3.85
N ILE A 293 -3.30 6.19 4.45
CA ILE A 293 -1.94 6.71 4.37
C ILE A 293 -1.32 6.70 5.76
N SER A 294 -0.01 6.51 5.84
CA SER A 294 0.71 6.51 7.12
C SER A 294 2.06 7.19 7.04
N VAL A 295 2.53 7.61 8.22
CA VAL A 295 3.90 8.03 8.45
C VAL A 295 4.54 7.05 9.44
N ALA A 296 5.68 6.49 9.05
CA ALA A 296 6.49 5.64 9.89
C ALA A 296 7.63 6.42 10.55
N HIS A 297 7.86 6.16 11.82
CA HIS A 297 8.94 6.72 12.63
C HIS A 297 9.54 5.64 13.54
N ARG A 298 10.56 6.00 14.32
CA ARG A 298 11.16 5.08 15.28
C ARG A 298 10.26 4.91 16.50
N ALA A 299 10.19 3.70 17.05
CA ALA A 299 9.34 3.41 18.21
C ALA A 299 9.74 4.16 19.49
N ASP A 300 10.99 4.60 19.60
CA ASP A 300 11.51 5.42 20.70
C ASP A 300 11.20 6.92 20.56
N THR A 301 10.58 7.33 19.45
CA THR A 301 10.14 8.71 19.22
C THR A 301 8.62 8.76 19.10
N GLU A 302 8.06 9.95 19.28
CA GLU A 302 6.67 10.23 18.92
C GLU A 302 6.61 10.87 17.53
N ALA A 303 5.55 10.61 16.76
CA ALA A 303 5.31 11.33 15.51
C ALA A 303 5.17 12.85 15.76
N GLY A 304 4.51 13.20 16.87
CA GLY A 304 4.20 14.57 17.25
C GLY A 304 2.99 15.13 16.51
N GLN A 305 2.28 16.04 17.18
CA GLN A 305 1.00 16.61 16.70
C GLN A 305 1.09 17.24 15.31
N LYS A 306 2.24 17.80 14.93
CA LYS A 306 2.44 18.39 13.59
C LYS A 306 2.37 17.34 12.48
N ILE A 307 2.95 16.15 12.70
CA ILE A 307 2.92 15.06 11.71
C ILE A 307 1.50 14.51 11.60
N GLU A 308 0.83 14.29 12.73
CA GLU A 308 -0.55 13.83 12.77
C GLU A 308 -1.50 14.78 12.03
N HIS A 309 -1.38 16.07 12.29
CA HIS A 309 -2.16 17.10 11.62
C HIS A 309 -1.90 17.12 10.11
N ALA A 310 -0.63 17.18 9.70
CA ALA A 310 -0.27 17.18 8.27
C ALA A 310 -0.71 15.90 7.56
N LEU A 311 -0.63 14.74 8.23
CA LEU A 311 -1.11 13.47 7.72
C LEU A 311 -2.63 13.49 7.51
N HIS A 312 -3.38 13.98 8.48
CA HIS A 312 -4.83 14.11 8.39
C HIS A 312 -5.25 15.06 7.26
N GLU A 313 -4.65 16.26 7.19
CA GLU A 313 -4.91 17.22 6.11
C GLU A 313 -4.62 16.62 4.73
N THR A 314 -3.49 15.90 4.60
CA THR A 314 -3.10 15.20 3.38
C THR A 314 -4.17 14.18 2.96
N ALA A 315 -4.68 13.39 3.91
CA ALA A 315 -5.74 12.41 3.64
C ALA A 315 -7.05 13.05 3.20
N VAL A 316 -7.44 14.18 3.82
CA VAL A 316 -8.63 14.94 3.44
C VAL A 316 -8.52 15.46 2.00
N GLN A 317 -7.35 16.00 1.61
CA GLN A 317 -7.13 16.47 0.23
C GLN A 317 -7.19 15.32 -0.78
N ILE A 318 -6.52 14.21 -0.51
CA ILE A 318 -6.56 13.03 -1.38
C ILE A 318 -7.99 12.49 -1.51
N ALA A 319 -8.72 12.36 -0.40
CA ALA A 319 -10.10 11.87 -0.42
C ALA A 319 -11.04 12.81 -1.18
N LYS A 320 -10.83 14.13 -1.11
CA LYS A 320 -11.56 15.13 -1.90
C LYS A 320 -11.32 14.94 -3.40
N GLU A 321 -10.06 14.82 -3.83
CA GLU A 321 -9.71 14.60 -5.25
C GLU A 321 -10.28 13.28 -5.79
N ILE A 322 -10.25 12.22 -4.98
CA ILE A 322 -10.88 10.96 -5.34
C ILE A 322 -12.38 11.16 -5.54
N ARG A 323 -13.07 11.85 -4.61
CA ARG A 323 -14.51 12.13 -4.69
C ARG A 323 -14.86 12.97 -5.91
N GLU A 324 -14.09 14.02 -6.20
CA GLU A 324 -14.27 14.84 -7.40
C GLU A 324 -14.05 14.00 -8.66
N GLY A 325 -13.09 13.07 -8.65
CA GLY A 325 -12.95 12.11 -9.75
C GLY A 325 -14.21 11.28 -10.00
N LEU A 326 -14.86 10.81 -8.94
CA LEU A 326 -16.11 10.06 -9.05
C LEU A 326 -17.23 10.88 -9.68
N THR A 327 -17.37 12.16 -9.31
CA THR A 327 -18.40 13.04 -9.88
C THR A 327 -18.17 13.33 -11.37
N HIS A 328 -16.91 13.26 -11.84
CA HIS A 328 -16.55 13.44 -13.25
C HIS A 328 -16.56 12.13 -14.05
N GLY A 329 -17.23 11.07 -13.57
CA GLY A 329 -17.40 9.81 -14.30
C GLY A 329 -16.27 8.81 -14.13
N ARG A 330 -15.32 9.01 -13.20
CA ARG A 330 -14.25 8.03 -12.88
C ARG A 330 -14.70 7.00 -11.85
N SER A 331 -15.92 6.49 -11.95
CA SER A 331 -16.50 5.53 -10.98
C SER A 331 -15.73 4.21 -10.88
N HIS A 332 -15.04 3.80 -11.94
CA HIS A 332 -14.27 2.55 -12.01
C HIS A 332 -12.90 2.60 -11.28
N TRP A 333 -12.53 3.74 -10.68
CA TRP A 333 -11.25 3.89 -9.96
C TRP A 333 -11.33 3.50 -8.48
N PHE A 334 -12.48 3.01 -8.03
CA PHE A 334 -12.72 2.67 -6.64
C PHE A 334 -12.28 1.22 -6.33
N PRO A 335 -11.38 0.99 -5.36
CA PRO A 335 -10.90 -0.36 -5.03
C PRO A 335 -11.86 -1.17 -4.16
N ARG A 336 -13.04 -0.64 -3.83
CA ARG A 336 -14.12 -1.35 -3.15
C ARG A 336 -15.27 -1.50 -4.14
N GLU A 337 -15.79 -2.71 -4.32
CA GLU A 337 -17.05 -2.88 -5.04
C GLU A 337 -18.14 -2.27 -4.13
N VAL A 338 -18.85 -1.25 -4.62
CA VAL A 338 -20.01 -0.64 -3.93
C VAL A 338 -21.19 -1.58 -4.04
#